data_AF-W4S717-F1
#
_entry.id   AF-W4S717-F1
#
_cell.length_a   1.000
_cell.length_b   1.000
_cell.length_c   1.000
_cell.angle_alpha   90.00
_cell.angle_beta   90.00
_cell.angle_gamma   90.00
#
_symmetry.space_group_name_H-M   'P 1'
#
loop_
_entity.id
_entity.type
_entity.pdbx_description
1 polymer ?
#
loop_
_entity_poly.entity_id
_entity_poly.type
_entity_poly.pdbx_seq_one_letter_code
_entity_poly.pdbx_strand_id
1 'polypeptide(L)'
;MTAPSKLAQLRDLSVVVADTGDYDAIKRLKPVDCTTNPTLVKKALDLPVYADLIERELAWGREHGGEDRTSTVNEVADRLTIGVGVRLAELVPGRVSTEVDADLAHDTEATIAKARKFIAMYAERGVSKDKILIKIAATWEASRPPASCSAKASTAI
;
A
#
# COMPACT_ATOMS: atom_id res chain seq x y z
N MET A 1 18.07 32.96 -15.57
CA MET A 1 17.11 32.08 -14.88
C MET A 1 17.18 30.72 -15.55
N THR A 2 17.45 29.65 -14.81
CA THR A 2 17.46 28.29 -15.34
C THR A 2 16.04 27.87 -15.67
N ALA A 3 15.83 27.24 -16.84
CA ALA A 3 14.51 26.74 -17.21
C ALA A 3 14.00 25.74 -16.14
N PRO A 4 12.69 25.73 -15.83
CA PRO A 4 12.12 24.79 -14.89
C PRO A 4 12.35 23.35 -15.37
N SER A 5 12.59 22.42 -14.44
CA SER A 5 12.79 21.01 -14.79
C SER A 5 11.54 20.42 -15.45
N LYS A 6 11.69 19.35 -16.24
CA LYS A 6 10.55 18.64 -16.85
C LYS A 6 9.51 18.21 -15.81
N LEU A 7 9.97 17.78 -14.63
CA LEU A 7 9.09 17.42 -13.52
C LEU A 7 8.31 18.64 -12.98
N ALA A 8 8.93 19.81 -12.89
CA ALA A 8 8.25 21.02 -12.46
C ALA A 8 7.15 21.40 -13.46
N GLN A 9 7.44 21.35 -14.76
CA GLN A 9 6.46 21.62 -15.82
C GLN A 9 5.31 20.60 -15.83
N LEU A 10 5.60 19.32 -15.57
CA LEU A 10 4.57 18.26 -15.55
C LEU A 10 3.55 18.47 -14.42
N ARG A 11 3.97 19.03 -13.28
CA ARG A 11 3.06 19.31 -12.15
C ARG A 11 1.96 20.32 -12.49
N ASP A 12 2.21 21.22 -13.44
CA ASP A 12 1.22 22.19 -13.90
C ASP A 12 0.18 21.57 -14.84
N LEU A 13 0.49 20.40 -15.43
CA LEU A 13 -0.34 19.72 -16.42
C LEU A 13 -1.01 18.46 -15.89
N SER A 14 -0.49 17.85 -14.83
CA SER A 14 -0.95 16.55 -14.34
C SER A 14 -0.63 16.33 -12.86
N VAL A 15 -1.43 15.47 -12.23
CA VAL A 15 -1.16 15.01 -10.86
C VAL A 15 0.03 14.05 -10.90
N VAL A 16 1.13 14.45 -10.28
CA VAL A 16 2.31 13.60 -10.17
C VAL A 16 2.15 12.61 -9.02
N VAL A 17 2.24 11.33 -9.35
CA VAL A 17 2.19 10.20 -8.42
C VAL A 17 3.54 9.50 -8.42
N ALA A 18 4.07 9.15 -7.25
CA ALA A 18 5.31 8.35 -7.16
C ALA A 18 4.99 6.86 -7.04
N ASP A 19 5.54 6.04 -7.93
CA ASP A 19 5.41 4.58 -7.87
C ASP A 19 6.61 3.95 -7.14
N THR A 20 6.58 4.04 -5.81
CA THR A 20 7.66 3.53 -4.95
C THR A 20 7.22 3.40 -3.50
N GLY A 21 7.84 2.47 -2.76
CA GLY A 21 7.81 2.44 -1.29
C GLY A 21 9.00 3.16 -0.63
N ASP A 22 9.89 3.75 -1.44
CA ASP A 22 11.07 4.49 -0.95
C ASP A 22 10.67 5.82 -0.31
N TYR A 23 10.84 5.86 1.01
CA TYR A 23 10.50 7.00 1.87
C TYR A 23 11.26 8.28 1.49
N ASP A 24 12.56 8.17 1.22
CA ASP A 24 13.42 9.32 0.92
C ASP A 24 13.13 9.87 -0.48
N ALA A 25 12.83 8.99 -1.43
CA ALA A 25 12.41 9.40 -2.77
C ALA A 25 11.11 10.23 -2.71
N ILE A 26 10.11 9.80 -1.92
CA ILE A 26 8.85 10.52 -1.77
C ILE A 26 9.09 11.87 -1.06
N LYS A 27 9.88 11.90 0.00
CA LYS A 27 10.24 13.13 0.72
C LYS A 27 10.94 14.16 -0.18
N ARG A 28 11.84 13.68 -1.05
CA ARG A 28 12.58 14.53 -2.01
C ARG A 28 11.68 15.03 -3.14
N LEU A 29 10.87 14.14 -3.73
CA LEU A 29 10.10 14.43 -4.94
C LEU A 29 8.74 15.07 -4.65
N LYS A 30 8.22 14.99 -3.42
CA LYS A 30 6.95 15.60 -2.98
C LYS A 30 5.81 15.37 -4.00
N PRO A 31 5.49 14.11 -4.32
CA PRO A 31 4.35 13.80 -5.18
C PRO A 31 3.03 14.12 -4.45
N VAL A 32 1.92 14.13 -5.20
CA VAL A 32 0.58 14.32 -4.62
C VAL A 32 0.08 13.02 -3.98
N ASP A 33 0.17 11.92 -4.72
CA ASP A 33 -0.18 10.56 -4.29
C ASP A 33 1.07 9.66 -4.40
N CYS A 34 1.05 8.47 -3.81
CA CYS A 34 2.03 7.43 -4.12
C CYS A 34 1.38 6.05 -4.25
N THR A 35 2.00 5.17 -5.02
CA THR A 35 1.54 3.82 -5.27
C THR A 35 2.57 2.80 -4.81
N THR A 36 2.08 1.71 -4.22
CA THR A 36 2.88 0.54 -3.89
C THR A 36 2.33 -0.70 -4.59
N ASN A 37 3.13 -1.75 -4.58
CA ASN A 37 2.78 -3.10 -5.00
C ASN A 37 3.66 -4.08 -4.18
N PRO A 38 3.39 -5.39 -4.17
CA PRO A 38 4.14 -6.33 -3.34
C PRO A 38 5.66 -6.25 -3.57
N THR A 39 6.10 -6.07 -4.82
CA THR A 39 7.52 -5.92 -5.16
C THR A 39 8.13 -4.65 -4.58
N LEU A 40 7.43 -3.51 -4.66
CA LEU A 40 7.88 -2.23 -4.12
C LEU A 40 7.89 -2.22 -2.60
N VAL A 41 6.91 -2.86 -1.94
CA VAL A 41 6.89 -3.05 -0.49
C VAL A 41 8.09 -3.89 -0.06
N LYS A 42 8.32 -5.03 -0.73
CA LYS A 42 9.48 -5.88 -0.45
C LYS A 42 10.80 -5.12 -0.54
N LYS A 43 10.99 -4.33 -1.62
CA LYS A 43 12.19 -3.49 -1.78
C LYS A 43 12.27 -2.39 -0.73
N ALA A 44 11.15 -1.79 -0.35
CA ALA A 44 11.11 -0.73 0.66
C ALA A 44 11.55 -1.25 2.02
N LEU A 45 11.14 -2.46 2.40
CA LEU A 45 11.52 -3.08 3.67
C LEU A 45 13.04 -3.31 3.82
N ASP A 46 13.82 -3.26 2.75
CA ASP A 46 15.29 -3.29 2.82
C ASP A 46 15.87 -1.94 3.29
N LEU A 47 15.07 -0.87 3.39
CA LEU A 47 15.52 0.46 3.80
C LEU A 47 15.57 0.59 5.33
N PRO A 48 16.62 1.22 5.90
CA PRO A 48 16.78 1.36 7.36
C PRO A 48 15.61 2.03 8.07
N VAL A 49 14.89 2.94 7.40
CA VAL A 49 13.72 3.64 7.96
C VAL A 49 12.57 2.71 8.37
N TYR A 50 12.55 1.47 7.86
CA TYR A 50 11.55 0.47 8.19
C TYR A 50 12.06 -0.63 9.15
N ALA A 51 13.30 -0.54 9.65
CA ALA A 51 13.86 -1.56 10.54
C ALA A 51 13.00 -1.77 11.80
N ASP A 52 12.65 -0.68 12.50
CA ASP A 52 11.79 -0.73 13.69
C ASP A 52 10.39 -1.30 13.38
N LEU A 53 9.87 -1.01 12.18
CA LEU A 53 8.60 -1.58 11.72
C LEU A 53 8.71 -3.10 11.60
N ILE A 54 9.80 -3.60 11.00
CA ILE A 54 10.03 -5.03 10.84
C ILE A 54 10.14 -5.71 12.20
N GLU A 55 10.96 -5.17 13.10
CA GLU A 55 11.13 -5.73 14.43
C GLU A 55 9.81 -5.79 15.20
N ARG A 56 9.02 -4.70 15.17
CA ARG A 56 7.70 -4.64 15.80
C ARG A 56 6.76 -5.71 15.28
N GLU A 57 6.60 -5.85 13.97
CA GLU A 57 5.63 -6.81 13.41
C GLU A 57 6.10 -8.26 13.55
N LEU A 58 7.41 -8.51 13.53
CA LEU A 58 7.96 -9.83 13.85
C LEU A 58 7.79 -10.19 15.34
N ALA A 59 7.95 -9.23 16.24
CA ALA A 59 7.68 -9.42 17.66
C ALA A 59 6.20 -9.75 17.90
N TRP A 60 5.30 -9.00 17.25
CA TRP A 60 3.86 -9.28 17.28
C TRP A 60 3.55 -10.71 16.81
N GLY A 61 4.14 -11.14 15.68
CA GLY A 61 3.95 -12.49 15.16
C GLY A 61 4.50 -13.60 16.06
N ARG A 62 5.54 -13.32 16.86
CA ARG A 62 6.05 -14.27 17.87
C ARG A 62 5.12 -14.38 19.08
N GLU A 63 4.47 -13.30 19.47
CA GLU A 63 3.58 -13.24 20.63
C GLU A 63 2.17 -13.79 20.32
N HIS A 64 1.67 -13.52 19.11
CA HIS A 64 0.30 -13.85 18.69
C HIS A 64 0.24 -15.04 17.73
N GLY A 65 1.40 -15.61 17.38
CA GLY A 65 1.49 -16.77 16.51
C GLY A 65 0.92 -18.03 17.18
N GLY A 66 0.06 -18.74 16.44
CA GLY A 66 -0.50 -20.03 16.86
C GLY A 66 0.23 -21.21 16.23
N GLU A 67 -0.39 -22.39 16.30
CA GLU A 67 0.13 -23.61 15.64
C GLU A 67 0.19 -23.46 14.11
N ASP A 68 -0.70 -22.64 13.53
CA ASP A 68 -0.67 -22.30 12.11
C ASP A 68 0.37 -21.21 11.81
N ARG A 69 1.56 -21.68 11.45
CA ARG A 69 2.68 -20.83 11.04
C ARG A 69 2.40 -20.05 9.76
N THR A 70 1.66 -20.62 8.81
CA THR A 70 1.38 -19.96 7.52
C THR A 70 0.46 -18.76 7.71
N SER A 71 -0.61 -18.93 8.49
CA SER A 71 -1.51 -17.84 8.85
C SER A 71 -0.76 -16.71 9.56
N THR A 72 0.13 -17.06 10.50
CA THR A 72 0.97 -16.08 11.21
C THR A 72 1.88 -15.30 10.26
N VAL A 73 2.54 -15.96 9.30
CA VAL A 73 3.41 -15.31 8.31
C VAL A 73 2.61 -14.36 7.42
N ASN A 74 1.44 -14.78 6.95
CA ASN A 74 0.57 -13.95 6.11
C ASN A 74 0.08 -12.70 6.86
N GLU A 75 -0.25 -12.85 8.14
CA GLU A 75 -0.65 -11.73 8.99
C GLU A 75 0.49 -10.73 9.17
N VAL A 76 1.72 -11.20 9.42
CA VAL A 76 2.89 -10.33 9.51
C VAL A 76 3.14 -9.61 8.19
N ALA A 77 3.02 -10.30 7.05
CA ALA A 77 3.16 -9.68 5.73
C ALA A 77 2.13 -8.57 5.48
N ASP A 78 0.87 -8.79 5.87
CA ASP A 78 -0.18 -7.77 5.82
C ASP A 78 0.19 -6.56 6.70
N ARG A 79 0.63 -6.81 7.94
CA ARG A 79 1.00 -5.75 8.90
C ARG A 79 2.17 -4.92 8.42
N LEU A 80 3.18 -5.54 7.81
CA LEU A 80 4.31 -4.85 7.19
C LEU A 80 3.86 -3.99 6.01
N THR A 81 3.01 -4.54 5.14
CA THR A 81 2.44 -3.84 3.98
C THR A 81 1.69 -2.57 4.40
N ILE A 82 0.82 -2.69 5.41
CA ILE A 82 0.11 -1.53 5.97
C ILE A 82 1.06 -0.58 6.69
N GLY A 83 2.05 -1.10 7.41
CA GLY A 83 3.06 -0.29 8.10
C GLY A 83 3.85 0.61 7.14
N VAL A 84 4.24 0.08 5.98
CA VAL A 84 4.88 0.88 4.91
C VAL A 84 3.92 1.96 4.44
N GLY A 85 2.69 1.60 4.07
CA GLY A 85 1.74 2.58 3.56
C GLY A 85 1.35 3.68 4.57
N VAL A 86 1.32 3.37 5.87
CA VAL A 86 1.12 4.38 6.93
C VAL A 86 2.25 5.40 6.93
N ARG A 87 3.52 4.95 6.86
CA ARG A 87 4.67 5.85 6.76
C ARG A 87 4.63 6.72 5.52
N LEU A 88 4.17 6.18 4.40
CA LEU A 88 4.04 6.96 3.16
C LEU A 88 2.88 7.97 3.23
N ALA A 89 1.79 7.63 3.90
CA ALA A 89 0.62 8.51 4.05
C ALA A 89 0.92 9.78 4.86
N GLU A 90 1.94 9.73 5.72
CA GLU A 90 2.49 10.88 6.45
C GLU A 90 3.22 11.87 5.52
N LEU A 91 3.74 11.40 4.37
CA LEU A 91 4.56 12.21 3.47
C LEU A 91 3.77 12.86 2.33
N VAL A 92 2.69 12.23 1.88
CA VAL A 92 1.93 12.69 0.71
C VAL A 92 0.65 13.42 1.13
N PRO A 93 0.30 14.55 0.50
CA PRO A 93 -0.92 15.27 0.83
C PRO A 93 -2.18 14.51 0.39
N GLY A 94 -2.10 13.75 -0.70
CA GLY A 94 -3.18 12.93 -1.22
C GLY A 94 -3.17 11.52 -0.65
N ARG A 95 -3.17 10.53 -1.55
CA ARG A 95 -3.49 9.12 -1.24
C ARG A 95 -2.31 8.18 -1.40
N VAL A 96 -2.38 7.05 -0.71
CA VAL A 96 -1.49 5.91 -0.85
C VAL A 96 -2.26 4.73 -1.42
N SER A 97 -1.76 4.16 -2.52
CA SER A 97 -2.29 2.91 -3.07
C SER A 97 -1.56 1.71 -2.48
N THR A 98 -2.31 0.73 -1.97
CA THR A 98 -1.82 -0.52 -1.39
C THR A 98 -2.51 -1.70 -2.06
N GLU A 99 -1.74 -2.68 -2.51
CA GLU A 99 -2.26 -3.82 -3.25
C GLU A 99 -2.57 -4.99 -2.33
N VAL A 100 -3.70 -5.66 -2.58
CA VAL A 100 -4.01 -6.96 -1.95
C VAL A 100 -3.10 -8.06 -2.47
N ASP A 101 -3.11 -9.20 -1.80
CA ASP A 101 -2.38 -10.38 -2.26
C ASP A 101 -2.83 -10.81 -3.67
N ALA A 102 -1.87 -10.98 -4.58
CA ALA A 102 -2.13 -11.37 -5.96
C ALA A 102 -2.68 -12.79 -6.07
N ASP A 103 -2.43 -13.66 -5.09
CA ASP A 103 -2.96 -15.03 -5.07
C ASP A 103 -4.50 -15.04 -4.92
N LEU A 104 -5.08 -13.94 -4.44
CA LEU A 104 -6.54 -13.76 -4.31
C LEU A 104 -7.20 -13.24 -5.59
N ALA A 105 -6.44 -12.98 -6.67
CA ALA A 105 -6.93 -12.29 -7.86
C ALA A 105 -8.13 -12.99 -8.56
N HIS A 106 -8.35 -14.28 -8.32
CA HIS A 106 -9.47 -15.04 -8.87
C HIS A 106 -10.56 -15.38 -7.84
N ASP A 107 -10.45 -14.86 -6.61
CA ASP A 107 -11.44 -15.01 -5.54
C ASP A 107 -11.96 -13.63 -5.13
N THR A 108 -13.13 -13.27 -5.66
CA THR A 108 -13.78 -11.98 -5.42
C THR A 108 -14.05 -11.75 -3.93
N GLU A 109 -14.58 -12.76 -3.23
CA GLU A 109 -14.96 -12.61 -1.81
C GLU A 109 -13.72 -12.50 -0.92
N ALA A 110 -12.70 -13.32 -1.16
CA ALA A 110 -11.44 -13.24 -0.42
C ALA A 110 -10.71 -11.91 -0.69
N THR A 111 -10.72 -11.42 -1.92
CA THR A 111 -10.19 -10.10 -2.30
C THR A 111 -10.89 -8.98 -1.53
N ILE A 112 -12.23 -9.01 -1.45
CA ILE A 112 -13.01 -7.98 -0.75
C ILE A 112 -12.78 -8.06 0.77
N ALA A 113 -12.73 -9.25 1.33
CA ALA A 113 -12.40 -9.46 2.73
C ALA A 113 -11.01 -8.88 3.06
N LYS A 114 -10.00 -9.16 2.22
CA LYS A 114 -8.65 -8.61 2.38
C LYS A 114 -8.62 -7.09 2.25
N ALA A 115 -9.33 -6.52 1.27
CA ALA A 115 -9.43 -5.07 1.10
C ALA A 115 -10.05 -4.39 2.34
N ARG A 116 -11.13 -4.95 2.88
CA ARG A 116 -11.78 -4.43 4.10
C ARG A 116 -10.87 -4.55 5.32
N LYS A 117 -10.17 -5.68 5.46
CA LYS A 117 -9.15 -5.87 6.50
C LYS A 117 -8.08 -4.78 6.43
N PHE A 118 -7.55 -4.48 5.24
CA PHE A 118 -6.54 -3.45 5.07
C PHE A 118 -7.04 -2.06 5.48
N ILE A 119 -8.27 -1.69 5.10
CA ILE A 119 -8.88 -0.44 5.55
C ILE A 119 -9.03 -0.37 7.08
N ALA A 120 -9.43 -1.48 7.73
CA ALA A 120 -9.50 -1.53 9.19
C ALA A 120 -8.11 -1.36 9.84
N MET A 121 -7.09 -2.05 9.33
CA MET A 121 -5.70 -1.96 9.81
C MET A 121 -5.09 -0.56 9.63
N TYR A 122 -5.51 0.19 8.61
CA TYR A 122 -5.16 1.61 8.45
C TYR A 122 -5.87 2.49 9.49
N ALA A 123 -7.17 2.26 9.70
CA ALA A 123 -7.97 3.02 10.66
C ALA A 123 -7.46 2.84 12.10
N GLU A 124 -7.06 1.61 12.48
CA GLU A 124 -6.40 1.31 13.77
C GLU A 124 -5.11 2.11 13.98
N ARG A 125 -4.43 2.49 12.88
CA ARG A 125 -3.20 3.29 12.89
C ARG A 125 -3.47 4.78 12.61
N GLY A 126 -4.73 5.21 12.68
CA GLY A 126 -5.13 6.62 12.56
C GLY A 126 -5.17 7.17 11.13
N VAL A 127 -5.08 6.32 10.09
CA VAL A 127 -5.14 6.76 8.69
C VAL A 127 -6.57 6.60 8.17
N SER A 128 -7.20 7.71 7.76
CA SER A 128 -8.55 7.69 7.19
C SER A 128 -8.58 6.88 5.90
N LYS A 129 -9.67 6.13 5.68
CA LYS A 129 -9.93 5.41 4.42
C LYS A 129 -9.89 6.32 3.18
N ASP A 130 -10.17 7.62 3.33
CA ASP A 130 -10.16 8.57 2.21
C ASP A 130 -8.74 8.83 1.68
N LYS A 131 -7.71 8.53 2.49
CA LYS A 131 -6.30 8.56 2.09
C LYS A 131 -5.82 7.27 1.44
N ILE A 132 -6.64 6.22 1.38
CA ILE A 132 -6.21 4.89 0.94
C ILE A 132 -6.93 4.48 -0.34
N LEU A 133 -6.17 3.93 -1.29
CA LEU A 133 -6.70 3.21 -2.43
C LEU A 133 -6.26 1.75 -2.33
N ILE A 134 -7.23 0.83 -2.27
CA ILE A 134 -6.91 -0.60 -2.36
C ILE A 134 -6.83 -1.00 -3.83
N LYS A 135 -5.64 -1.46 -4.22
CA LYS A 135 -5.34 -1.94 -5.56
C LYS A 135 -5.63 -3.43 -5.65
N ILE A 136 -6.32 -3.83 -6.71
CA ILE A 136 -6.63 -5.22 -7.03
C ILE A 136 -6.20 -5.48 -8.48
N ALA A 137 -5.68 -6.68 -8.74
CA ALA A 137 -5.41 -7.16 -10.09
C ALA A 137 -6.66 -7.05 -10.97
N ALA A 138 -6.51 -6.60 -12.21
CA ALA A 138 -7.63 -6.42 -13.13
C ALA A 138 -8.03 -7.72 -13.84
N THR A 139 -8.38 -8.74 -13.07
CA THR A 139 -8.99 -9.98 -13.58
C THR A 139 -10.49 -9.80 -13.79
N TRP A 140 -11.12 -10.75 -14.49
CA TRP A 140 -12.57 -10.73 -14.67
C TRP A 140 -13.31 -10.76 -13.33
N GLU A 141 -12.86 -11.60 -12.41
CA GLU A 141 -13.41 -11.77 -11.07
C GLU A 141 -13.29 -10.50 -10.23
N ALA A 142 -12.14 -9.82 -10.32
CA ALA A 142 -11.90 -8.56 -9.62
C ALA A 142 -12.61 -7.35 -10.23
N SER A 143 -13.02 -7.43 -11.51
CA SER A 143 -13.72 -6.36 -12.23
C SER A 143 -15.23 -6.31 -11.95
N ARG A 144 -15.79 -7.34 -11.31
CA ARG A 144 -17.20 -7.41 -10.89
C ARG A 144 -17.36 -7.54 -9.37
N PRO A 145 -16.77 -6.65 -8.56
CA PRO A 145 -17.04 -6.67 -7.13
C PRO A 145 -18.48 -6.20 -6.89
N PRO A 146 -19.19 -6.71 -5.87
CA PRO A 146 -20.45 -6.13 -5.40
C PRO A 146 -20.31 -4.64 -5.15
N ALA A 147 -21.38 -3.88 -5.39
CA ALA A 147 -21.42 -2.41 -5.31
C ALA A 147 -20.98 -1.82 -3.96
N SER A 148 -20.90 -2.64 -2.91
CA SER A 148 -20.44 -2.26 -1.57
C SER A 148 -18.91 -2.25 -1.41
N CYS A 149 -18.14 -2.60 -2.45
CA CYS A 149 -16.68 -2.62 -2.41
C CYS A 149 -16.09 -1.27 -2.86
N SER A 150 -15.31 -0.62 -1.99
CA SER A 150 -14.59 0.63 -2.29
C SER A 150 -13.22 0.41 -2.95
N ALA A 151 -12.81 -0.84 -3.16
CA ALA A 151 -11.56 -1.16 -3.83
C ALA A 151 -11.69 -0.92 -5.34
N LYS A 152 -10.62 -0.42 -5.95
CA LYS A 152 -10.61 -0.14 -7.38
C LYS A 152 -9.71 -1.16 -8.05
N ALA A 153 -10.28 -1.91 -9.00
CA ALA A 153 -9.49 -2.66 -9.96
C ALA A 153 -8.59 -1.65 -10.68
N SER A 154 -7.28 -1.85 -10.60
CA SER A 154 -6.32 -1.03 -11.30
C SER A 154 -5.40 -1.97 -12.03
N THR A 155 -5.47 -1.96 -13.36
CA THR A 155 -4.32 -2.37 -14.17
C THR A 155 -3.18 -1.41 -13.81
N ALA A 156 -2.04 -1.94 -13.40
CA ALA A 156 -0.82 -1.17 -13.44
C ALA A 156 -0.53 -0.89 -14.93
N ILE A 157 -0.83 0.33 -15.38
CA ILE A 157 -0.36 0.87 -16.65
C ILE A 157 0.41 2.14 -16.32
#